data_AF-A0A929ISY8-F1
#
_entry.id   AF-A0A929ISY8-F1
#
_cell.length_a   1.000
_cell.length_b   1.000
_cell.length_c   1.000
_cell.angle_alpha   90.00
_cell.angle_beta   90.00
_cell.angle_gamma   90.00
#
_symmetry.space_group_name_H-M   'P 1'
#
loop_
_entity.id
_entity.type
_entity.pdbx_description
1 polymer ?
#
loop_
_entity_poly.entity_id
_entity_poly.type
_entity_poly.pdbx_seq_one_letter_code
_entity_poly.pdbx_strand_id
1 'polypeptide(L)'
;MATNASQRRWRAKNRFTKTQLNVMARRLVHDDLDEIARVFNLRGKAEAVSFSAYTAKGLIQYATHNTEAQRLLAIFVKSWFRDRDLYG
;
A
#
# COMPACT_ATOMS: atom_id res chain seq x y z
N MET A 1 -11.13 10.16 13.06
CA MET A 1 -10.71 10.42 11.65
C MET A 1 -9.68 11.54 11.62
N ALA A 2 -8.64 11.44 10.79
CA ALA A 2 -7.61 12.48 10.66
C ALA A 2 -8.23 13.78 10.08
N THR A 3 -8.10 14.89 10.81
CA THR A 3 -8.69 16.19 10.44
C THR A 3 -8.14 16.71 9.11
N ASN A 4 -8.92 17.52 8.37
CA ASN A 4 -8.50 18.10 7.09
C ASN A 4 -7.14 18.83 7.18
N ALA A 5 -6.87 19.50 8.30
CA ALA A 5 -5.60 20.18 8.57
C ALA A 5 -4.42 19.21 8.71
N SER A 6 -4.63 18.02 9.29
CA SER A 6 -3.61 16.98 9.40
C SER A 6 -3.31 16.33 8.04
N GLN A 7 -4.35 16.10 7.22
CA GLN A 7 -4.17 15.58 5.87
C GLN A 7 -3.42 16.56 4.96
N ARG A 8 -3.73 17.87 5.05
CA ARG A 8 -3.06 18.90 4.23
C ARG A 8 -1.58 19.03 4.59
N ARG A 9 -1.24 18.99 5.88
CA ARG A 9 0.15 18.99 6.36
C ARG A 9 0.92 17.76 5.90
N TRP A 10 0.29 16.59 5.93
CA TRP A 10 0.91 15.36 5.44
C TRP A 10 1.17 15.40 3.93
N ARG A 11 0.21 15.89 3.13
CA ARG A 11 0.38 16.05 1.68
C ARG A 11 1.49 17.04 1.31
N ALA A 12 1.61 18.15 2.05
CA ALA A 12 2.67 19.13 1.84
C ALA A 12 4.06 18.55 2.17
N LYS A 13 4.17 17.81 3.28
CA LYS A 13 5.42 17.17 3.72
C LYS A 13 5.89 16.07 2.77
N ASN A 14 4.97 15.31 2.18
CA ASN A 14 5.27 14.15 1.33
C ASN A 14 5.10 14.43 -0.18
N ARG A 15 5.16 15.70 -0.60
CA ARG A 15 4.89 16.11 -1.99
C ARG A 15 5.82 15.45 -3.03
N PHE A 16 7.04 15.12 -2.62
CA PHE A 16 8.06 14.49 -3.48
C PHE A 16 8.12 12.96 -3.37
N THR A 17 7.54 12.39 -2.31
CA THR A 17 7.39 10.93 -2.14
C THR A 17 6.53 10.34 -3.26
N LYS A 18 5.55 11.11 -3.74
CA LYS A 18 4.76 10.76 -4.92
C LYS A 18 5.64 10.60 -6.16
N THR A 19 6.62 11.47 -6.38
CA THR A 19 7.48 11.46 -7.56
C THR A 19 8.43 10.27 -7.57
N GLN A 20 8.92 9.83 -6.41
CA GLN A 20 9.78 8.64 -6.28
C GLN A 20 9.01 7.32 -6.41
N LEU A 21 7.73 7.27 -6.01
CA LEU A 21 6.87 6.09 -6.18
C LEU A 21 6.23 5.99 -7.58
N ASN A 22 6.51 6.95 -8.48
CA ASN A 22 5.82 7.09 -9.77
C ASN A 22 6.53 6.43 -10.96
N VAL A 23 7.72 5.85 -10.81
CA VAL A 23 8.50 5.31 -11.95
C VAL A 23 7.91 3.99 -12.47
N MET A 24 7.27 3.21 -11.60
CA MET A 24 6.81 1.86 -11.91
C MET A 24 5.31 1.70 -12.18
N ALA A 25 4.49 2.52 -11.52
CA ALA A 25 3.24 1.99 -10.99
C ALA A 25 2.00 2.84 -11.26
N ARG A 26 2.09 3.95 -12.01
CA ARG A 26 0.99 4.92 -12.02
C ARG A 26 -0.30 4.40 -12.69
N ARG A 27 -0.22 3.44 -13.62
CA ARG A 27 -1.43 2.78 -14.14
C ARG A 27 -1.81 1.58 -13.28
N LEU A 28 -0.86 0.64 -13.10
CA LEU A 28 -1.09 -0.61 -12.38
C LEU A 28 -1.61 -0.40 -10.95
N VAL A 29 -0.93 0.41 -10.13
CA VAL A 29 -1.38 0.66 -8.74
C VAL A 29 -2.69 1.44 -8.70
N HIS A 30 -2.96 2.31 -9.68
CA HIS A 30 -4.25 2.99 -9.71
C HIS A 30 -5.40 2.02 -10.04
N ASP A 31 -5.17 1.04 -10.91
CA ASP A 31 -6.14 0.00 -11.26
C ASP A 31 -6.30 -0.99 -10.10
N ASP A 32 -5.20 -1.42 -9.48
CA ASP A 32 -5.20 -2.29 -8.28
C ASP A 32 -5.96 -1.63 -7.12
N LEU A 33 -5.78 -0.32 -6.90
CA LEU A 33 -6.52 0.40 -5.85
C LEU A 33 -8.02 0.51 -6.15
N ASP A 34 -8.42 0.62 -7.42
CA ASP A 34 -9.83 0.55 -7.80
C ASP A 34 -10.39 -0.86 -7.62
N GLU A 35 -9.61 -1.89 -7.96
CA GLU A 35 -10.00 -3.27 -7.73
C GLU A 35 -10.16 -3.58 -6.24
N ILE A 36 -9.16 -3.25 -5.41
CA ILE A 36 -9.22 -3.41 -3.95
C ILE A 36 -10.43 -2.66 -3.38
N ALA A 37 -10.68 -1.41 -3.83
CA ALA A 37 -11.83 -0.66 -3.39
C ALA A 37 -13.15 -1.38 -3.73
N ARG A 38 -13.26 -1.95 -4.94
CA ARG A 38 -14.45 -2.71 -5.34
C ARG A 38 -14.61 -4.01 -4.57
N VAL A 39 -13.56 -4.83 -4.48
CA VAL A 39 -13.57 -6.14 -3.83
C VAL A 39 -13.96 -6.04 -2.35
N PHE A 40 -13.45 -5.01 -1.66
CA PHE A 40 -13.70 -4.80 -0.23
C PHE A 40 -14.80 -3.76 0.05
N ASN A 41 -15.53 -3.30 -0.96
CA ASN A 41 -16.60 -2.30 -0.86
C ASN A 41 -16.19 -1.02 -0.10
N LEU A 42 -15.03 -0.47 -0.46
CA LEU A 42 -14.46 0.75 0.11
C LEU A 42 -14.93 2.00 -0.65
N ARG A 43 -14.85 3.15 -0.01
CA ARG A 43 -15.24 4.49 -0.53
C ARG A 43 -14.26 5.05 -1.57
N GLY A 44 -13.54 4.20 -2.28
CA GLY A 44 -12.59 4.53 -3.35
C GLY A 44 -11.11 4.42 -2.96
N LYS A 45 -10.24 4.84 -3.88
CA LYS A 45 -8.78 4.62 -3.81
C LYS A 45 -8.13 5.11 -2.51
N ALA A 46 -8.62 6.21 -1.95
CA ALA A 46 -8.04 6.78 -0.72
C ALA A 46 -8.27 5.86 0.49
N GLU A 47 -9.45 5.26 0.59
CA GLU A 47 -9.73 4.25 1.62
C GLU A 47 -8.98 2.96 1.32
N ALA A 48 -8.90 2.54 0.05
CA ALA A 48 -8.09 1.38 -0.37
C ALA A 48 -6.62 1.50 0.03
N VAL A 49 -5.99 2.67 -0.13
CA VAL A 49 -4.60 2.89 0.34
C VAL A 49 -4.49 2.67 1.85
N SER A 50 -5.43 3.21 2.62
CA SER A 50 -5.44 3.07 4.08
C SER A 50 -5.68 1.63 4.51
N PHE A 51 -6.60 0.95 3.83
CA PHE A 51 -6.92 -0.46 4.02
C PHE A 51 -5.72 -1.35 3.71
N SER A 52 -5.06 -1.18 2.56
CA SER A 52 -3.87 -1.95 2.19
C SER A 52 -2.74 -1.77 3.21
N ALA A 53 -2.51 -0.56 3.70
CA ALA A 53 -1.53 -0.30 4.75
C ALA A 53 -1.89 -0.97 6.08
N TYR A 54 -3.17 -0.95 6.46
CA TYR A 54 -3.68 -1.62 7.66
C TYR A 54 -3.51 -3.13 7.56
N THR A 55 -3.92 -3.74 6.45
CA THR A 55 -3.82 -5.17 6.18
C THR A 55 -2.37 -5.64 6.14
N ALA A 56 -1.47 -4.91 5.47
CA ALA A 56 -0.05 -5.23 5.45
C ALA A 56 0.57 -5.18 6.85
N LYS A 57 0.22 -4.17 7.67
CA LYS A 57 0.67 -4.08 9.05
C LYS A 57 0.13 -5.23 9.90
N GLY A 58 -1.13 -5.62 9.71
CA GLY A 58 -1.73 -6.78 10.37
C GLY A 58 -1.00 -8.07 10.01
N LEU A 59 -0.68 -8.29 8.73
CA LEU A 59 0.08 -9.45 8.27
C LEU A 59 1.48 -9.51 8.90
N ILE A 60 2.18 -8.37 8.98
CA ILE A 60 3.49 -8.28 9.65
C ILE A 60 3.38 -8.67 11.12
N GLN A 61 2.35 -8.18 11.83
CA GLN A 61 2.13 -8.52 13.23
C GLN A 61 1.79 -10.00 13.40
N TYR A 62 0.92 -10.55 12.54
CA TYR A 62 0.47 -11.93 12.64
C TYR A 62 1.57 -12.95 12.28
N ALA A 63 2.47 -12.58 11.36
CA ALA A 63 3.65 -13.38 11.01
C ALA A 63 4.59 -13.66 12.19
N THR A 64 4.48 -12.92 13.31
CA THR A 64 5.30 -13.16 14.51
C THR A 64 4.94 -14.46 15.24
N HIS A 65 3.72 -14.98 15.03
CA HIS A 65 3.20 -16.15 15.75
C HIS A 65 2.41 -17.12 14.85
N ASN A 66 2.40 -16.90 13.53
CA ASN A 66 1.76 -17.77 12.56
C ASN A 66 2.70 -18.03 11.37
N THR A 67 3.04 -19.30 11.15
CA THR A 67 4.01 -19.74 10.13
C THR A 67 3.53 -19.49 8.70
N GLU A 68 2.24 -19.66 8.42
CA GLU A 68 1.67 -19.37 7.10
C GLU A 68 1.68 -17.88 6.79
N ALA A 69 1.35 -17.03 7.77
CA ALA A 69 1.46 -15.59 7.62
C ALA A 69 2.91 -15.14 7.38
N GLN A 70 3.88 -15.76 8.07
CA GLN A 70 5.30 -15.53 7.82
C GLN A 70 5.70 -15.92 6.39
N ARG A 71 5.25 -17.09 5.92
CA ARG A 71 5.52 -17.57 4.56
C ARG A 71 4.95 -16.62 3.50
N LEU A 72 3.67 -16.24 3.64
CA LEU A 72 3.01 -15.32 2.70
C LEU A 72 3.68 -13.94 2.70
N LEU A 73 4.01 -13.40 3.87
CA LEU A 73 4.73 -12.13 3.99
C LEU A 73 6.08 -12.18 3.26
N ALA A 74 6.85 -13.25 3.44
CA ALA A 74 8.14 -13.41 2.77
C ALA A 74 8.01 -13.44 1.24
N ILE A 75 7.00 -14.13 0.71
CA ILE A 75 6.72 -14.18 -0.73
C ILE A 75 6.39 -12.78 -1.27
N PHE A 76 5.48 -12.05 -0.62
CA PHE A 76 5.07 -10.73 -1.07
C PHE A 76 6.21 -9.71 -1.01
N VAL A 77 6.99 -9.72 0.08
CA VAL A 77 8.16 -8.83 0.22
C VAL A 77 9.21 -9.12 -0.87
N LYS A 78 9.48 -10.40 -1.15
CA LYS A 78 10.42 -10.79 -2.21
C LYS A 78 9.92 -10.33 -3.59
N SER A 79 8.64 -10.52 -3.90
CA SER A 79 8.06 -10.06 -5.16
C SER A 79 8.13 -8.54 -5.29
N TRP A 80 7.80 -7.80 -4.23
CA TRP A 80 7.87 -6.34 -4.22
C TRP A 80 9.27 -5.82 -4.55
N PHE A 81 10.31 -6.35 -3.89
CA PHE A 81 11.68 -5.92 -4.16
C PHE A 81 12.13 -6.29 -5.58
N ARG A 82 11.81 -7.49 -6.06
CA ARG A 82 12.10 -7.89 -7.44
C ARG A 82 11.45 -6.92 -8.44
N ASP A 83 10.17 -6.64 -8.28
CA ASP A 83 9.43 -5.80 -9.22
C ASP A 83 9.92 -4.35 -9.12
N ARG A 84 10.19 -3.84 -7.92
CA ARG A 84 10.81 -2.51 -7.74
C ARG A 84 12.14 -2.40 -8.46
N ASP A 85 13.01 -3.40 -8.35
CA ASP A 85 14.35 -3.34 -8.95
C ASP A 85 14.30 -3.55 -10.49
N LEU A 86 13.26 -4.21 -11.01
CA LEU A 86 13.09 -4.44 -12.45
C LEU A 86 12.66 -3.18 -13.21
N TYR A 87 11.93 -2.26 -12.57
CA TYR A 87 11.51 -1.06 -13.26
C TYR A 87 11.56 0.27 -12.47
N GLY A 88 12.19 0.29 -11.30
CA GLY A 88 12.54 1.50 -10.55
C GLY A 88 13.93 2.02 -10.91
#